data_AF-S4PJA8-F1
#
_entry.id   AF-S4PJA8-F1
#
_cell.length_a   1.000
_cell.length_b   1.000
_cell.length_c   1.000
_cell.angle_alpha   90.00
_cell.angle_beta   90.00
_cell.angle_gamma   90.00
#
_symmetry.space_group_name_H-M   'P 1'
#
loop_
_entity.id
_entity.type
_entity.pdbx_description
1 polymer ?
#
loop_
_entity_poly.entity_id
_entity_poly.type
_entity_poly.pdbx_seq_one_letter_code
_entity_poly.pdbx_strand_id
1 'polypeptide(L)' 'FLFKNNGVLFENDLIQIGVKSEFRQNLGRIGLFYGNKTQSPIQNVHPELHWTDLHKLNVQMKPMEPVLEAGAQI' A
#
# COMPACT_ATOMS: atom_id res chain seq x y z
N PHE A 1 9.04 10.03 2.20
CA PHE A 1 8.65 10.10 0.78
C PHE A 1 8.28 11.52 0.36
N LEU A 2 9.10 12.52 0.69
CA LEU A 2 8.81 13.94 0.39
C LEU A 2 9.33 14.35 -1.00
N PHE A 3 10.47 13.78 -1.41
CA PHE A 3 11.11 14.05 -2.71
C PHE A 3 11.34 12.79 -3.54
N LYS A 4 10.83 11.64 -3.05
CA LYS A 4 10.94 10.34 -3.69
C LYS A 4 9.56 9.72 -3.75
N ASN A 5 9.23 9.22 -4.93
CA ASN A 5 7.92 8.64 -5.23
C ASN A 5 7.93 7.11 -5.17
N ASN A 6 9.07 6.47 -4.93
CA ASN A 6 9.19 5.02 -4.91
C ASN A 6 10.13 4.54 -3.81
N GLY A 7 9.81 3.39 -3.22
CA GLY A 7 10.63 2.75 -2.18
C GLY A 7 9.83 1.94 -1.18
N VAL A 8 10.48 1.50 -0.11
CA VAL A 8 9.88 0.76 1.00
C VAL A 8 9.38 1.75 2.06
N LEU A 9 8.07 1.74 2.32
CA LEU A 9 7.43 2.53 3.38
C LEU A 9 7.64 1.89 4.75
N PHE A 10 7.48 0.58 4.82
CA PHE A 10 7.56 -0.19 6.05
C PHE A 10 8.11 -1.57 5.75
N GLU A 11 8.90 -2.11 6.67
CA GLU A 11 9.39 -3.48 6.58
C GLU A 11 9.62 -4.04 7.99
N ASN A 12 9.14 -5.26 8.20
CA ASN A 12 9.51 -6.08 9.35
C ASN A 12 9.80 -7.52 8.88
N ASP A 13 9.84 -8.48 9.81
CA ASP A 13 10.13 -9.88 9.50
C ASP A 13 8.96 -10.61 8.80
N LEU A 14 7.75 -10.05 8.86
CA LEU A 14 6.53 -10.66 8.32
C LEU A 14 6.13 -10.07 6.96
N ILE A 15 6.19 -8.75 6.83
CA ILE A 15 5.66 -8.02 5.69
C ILE A 15 6.57 -6.85 5.29
N GLN A 16 6.63 -6.59 4.00
CA GLN A 16 7.20 -5.38 3.42
C GLN A 16 6.09 -4.60 2.70
N ILE A 17 6.01 -3.30 2.96
CA ILE A 17 5.08 -2.40 2.29
C ILE A 17 5.90 -1.45 1.42
N GLY A 18 5.79 -1.64 0.10
CA GLY A 18 6.35 -0.75 -0.91
C GLY A 18 5.36 0.32 -1.35
N VAL A 19 5.89 1.41 -1.90
CA VAL A 19 5.10 2.44 -2.57
C VAL A 19 5.71 2.81 -3.91
N LYS A 20 4.84 3.11 -4.87
CA LYS A 20 5.16 3.83 -6.09
C LYS A 20 4.05 4.82 -6.39
N SER A 21 4.38 6.10 -6.50
CA SER A 21 3.42 7.16 -6.75
C SER A 21 3.75 7.96 -8.00
N GLU A 22 2.71 8.48 -8.64
CA GLU A 22 2.82 9.42 -9.74
C GLU A 22 1.81 10.55 -9.53
N PHE A 23 2.23 11.78 -9.83
CA PHE A 23 1.42 12.96 -9.60
C PHE A 23 1.43 13.83 -10.84
N ARG A 24 0.25 14.32 -11.23
CA ARG A 24 0.06 15.26 -12.33
C ARG A 24 -0.97 16.28 -11.90
N GLN A 25 -0.54 17.54 -11.77
CA GLN A 25 -1.39 18.64 -11.30
C GLN A 25 -2.00 18.29 -9.92
N ASN A 26 -3.32 18.31 -9.80
CA ASN A 26 -4.07 18.00 -8.58
C ASN A 26 -4.43 16.51 -8.44
N LEU A 27 -3.98 15.64 -9.35
CA LEU A 27 -4.25 14.21 -9.33
C LEU A 27 -3.00 13.43 -8.95
N GLY A 28 -3.19 12.42 -8.10
CA GLY A 28 -2.16 11.47 -7.71
C GLY A 28 -2.66 10.03 -7.85
N ARG A 29 -1.77 9.14 -8.27
CA ARG A 29 -1.98 7.69 -8.20
C ARG A 29 -0.89 7.10 -7.33
N ILE A 30 -1.31 6.35 -6.31
CA ILE A 30 -0.43 5.70 -5.36
C ILE A 30 -0.67 4.20 -5.48
N GLY A 31 0.36 3.46 -5.88
CA GLY A 31 0.41 2.00 -5.78
C GLY A 31 1.10 1.62 -4.48
N LEU A 32 0.41 0.86 -3.65
CA LEU A 32 0.97 0.21 -2.47
C LEU A 32 1.20 -1.27 -2.82
N PHE A 33 2.32 -1.80 -2.38
CA PHE A 33 2.73 -3.18 -2.65
C PHE A 33 2.93 -3.89 -1.32
N TYR A 34 2.22 -4.99 -1.09
CA TYR A 34 2.31 -5.76 0.14
C TYR A 34 3.02 -7.07 -0.14
N GLY A 35 4.26 -7.22 0.31
CA GLY A 35 5.06 -8.42 0.16
C GLY A 35 5.09 -9.25 1.44
N ASN A 36 4.65 -10.50 1.38
CA ASN A 36 4.74 -11.44 2.49
C ASN A 36 6.13 -12.07 2.53
N LYS A 37 6.85 -11.87 3.63
CA LYS A 37 8.21 -12.39 3.83
C LYS A 37 8.22 -13.74 4.54
N THR A 38 7.07 -14.24 4.96
CA THR A 38 6.93 -15.52 5.65
C THR A 38 6.72 -16.68 4.68
N GLN A 39 6.90 -17.90 5.18
CA GLN A 39 6.66 -19.14 4.44
C GLN A 39 5.18 -19.62 4.54
N SER A 40 4.32 -18.83 5.17
CA SER A 40 2.90 -19.13 5.34
C SER A 40 2.02 -18.01 4.78
N PRO A 41 0.82 -18.31 4.25
CA PRO A 41 -0.09 -17.26 3.80
C PRO A 41 -0.56 -16.39 4.97
N ILE A 42 -0.65 -15.08 4.74
CA ILE A 42 -1.27 -14.13 5.68
C ILE A 42 -2.74 -13.97 5.25
N GLN A 43 -3.66 -14.28 6.17
CA GLN A 43 -5.09 -14.17 5.91
C GLN A 43 -5.68 -12.91 6.54
N ASN A 44 -6.86 -12.51 6.05
CA ASN A 44 -7.63 -11.35 6.53
C ASN A 44 -6.84 -10.03 6.43
N VAL A 45 -6.10 -9.85 5.34
CA VAL A 45 -5.40 -8.60 5.05
C VAL A 45 -6.41 -7.56 4.57
N HIS A 46 -6.55 -6.49 5.35
CA HIS A 46 -7.46 -5.38 5.04
C HIS A 46 -6.75 -4.05 5.22
N PRO A 47 -6.33 -3.38 4.12
CA PRO A 47 -5.80 -2.04 4.22
C PRO A 47 -6.94 -1.04 4.46
N GLU A 48 -6.76 -0.17 5.44
CA GLU A 48 -7.67 0.93 5.72
C GLU A 48 -6.95 2.27 5.55
N LEU A 49 -7.63 3.23 4.93
CA LEU A 49 -7.12 4.58 4.73
C LEU A 49 -7.90 5.55 5.62
N HIS A 50 -7.18 6.32 6.42
CA HIS A 50 -7.76 7.36 7.28
C HIS A 50 -7.17 8.72 6.93
N TRP A 51 -8.01 9.72 6.75
CA TRP A 51 -7.61 11.11 6.54
C TRP A 51 -8.63 12.06 7.17
N THR A 52 -8.17 13.25 7.55
CA THR A 52 -8.93 14.14 8.44
C THR A 52 -9.82 15.14 7.72
N ASP A 53 -9.48 15.55 6.50
CA ASP A 53 -10.21 16.60 5.77
C ASP A 53 -10.70 16.08 4.41
N LEU A 54 -11.96 15.61 4.41
CA LEU A 54 -12.63 15.08 3.22
C LEU A 54 -12.85 16.13 2.12
N HIS A 55 -12.81 17.43 2.46
CA HIS A 55 -13.02 18.50 1.48
C HIS A 55 -11.73 18.88 0.74
N LYS A 56 -10.57 18.56 1.31
CA LYS A 56 -9.26 18.89 0.71
C LYS A 56 -8.64 17.75 -0.06
N LEU A 57 -9.01 16.51 0.27
CA LEU A 57 -8.46 15.32 -0.38
C LEU A 57 -9.55 14.28 -0.61
N ASN A 58 -9.77 13.96 -1.87
CA ASN A 58 -10.60 12.84 -2.28
C ASN A 58 -9.71 11.62 -2.54
N VAL A 59 -9.97 10.53 -1.84
CA VAL A 59 -9.22 9.27 -1.94
C VAL A 59 -10.16 8.17 -2.41
N GLN A 60 -9.74 7.43 -3.42
CA GLN A 60 -10.46 6.28 -3.94
C GLN A 60 -9.52 5.07 -3.93
N MET A 61 -9.94 3.99 -3.30
CA MET A 61 -9.19 2.74 -3.18
C MET A 61 -9.98 1.60 -3.80
N LYS A 62 -9.29 0.73 -4.54
CA LYS A 62 -9.88 -0.52 -5.02
C LYS A 62 -9.69 -1.62 -3.97
N PRO A 63 -10.68 -2.52 -3.80
CA PRO A 63 -10.51 -3.69 -2.94
C PRO A 63 -9.31 -4.52 -3.40
N MET A 64 -8.59 -5.09 -2.44
CA MET A 64 -7.54 -6.08 -2.68
C MET A 64 -7.96 -7.45 -2.17
N GLU A 65 -7.30 -8.50 -2.64
CA GLU A 65 -7.51 -9.85 -2.14
C GLU A 65 -7.16 -9.94 -0.64
N PRO A 66 -7.98 -10.62 0.18
CA PRO A 66 -7.78 -10.68 1.63
C PRO A 66 -6.71 -11.70 2.04
N VAL A 67 -6.10 -12.40 1.09
CA VAL A 67 -5.06 -13.42 1.33
C VAL A 67 -3.80 -13.01 0.60
N LEU A 68 -2.70 -12.97 1.34
CA LEU A 68 -1.37 -12.73 0.80
C LEU A 68 -0.55 -14.01 0.93
N GLU A 69 -0.36 -14.70 -0.20
CA GLU A 69 0.34 -15.98 -0.27
C GLU A 69 1.80 -15.90 0.23
N ALA A 70 2.35 -17.04 0.64
CA ALA A 70 3.72 -17.13 1.12
C ALA A 70 4.73 -16.64 0.05
N GLY A 71 5.59 -15.68 0.40
CA GLY A 71 6.55 -15.10 -0.53
C GLY A 71 5.95 -14.25 -1.66
N ALA A 72 4.62 -14.05 -1.70
CA ALA A 72 3.95 -13.31 -2.75
C ALA A 72 3.89 -11.81 -2.48
N GLN A 73 3.62 -11.04 -3.54
CA GLN A 73 3.37 -9.61 -3.48
C GLN A 73 2.08 -9.27 -4.21
N ILE A 74 1.24 -8.43 -3.60
CA ILE A 74 0.00 -7.89 -4.17
C ILE A 74 0.11 -6.36 -4.28
#